data_AF-A0A4R9BKT7-F1
#
_entry.id   AF-A0A4R9BKT7-F1
#
_cell.length_a   1.000
_cell.length_b   1.000
_cell.length_c   1.000
_cell.angle_alpha   90.00
_cell.angle_beta   90.00
_cell.angle_gamma   90.00
#
_symmetry.space_group_name_H-M   'P 1'
#
loop_
_entity.id
_entity.type
_entity.pdbx_description
1 polymer ?
#
loop_
_entity_poly.entity_id
_entity_poly.type
_entity_poly.pdbx_seq_one_letter_code
_entity_poly.pdbx_strand_id
1 'polypeptide(L)'
;MMLLGLVLAMVTGLFMSVSKSVSLERATDDNTRTASNAVNEMSRVIRAATTLKVTGALVSDPALRFAGREAVVFYSSVDVDAASDLTYLPAKPTMVRFEISSPGRRLVESRWTATAHSSGTSWTFVPPASPASPAATAPANSTRILGGPIAPMTLPLSSASPPLFSYFNEFGVEIALSPTGSLSPADLKLVRSVQISVNLPTVTGSPGSAISVVNTVAPPNLKSP
;
A
#
# COMPACT_ATOMS: atom_id res chain seq x y z
N MET A 1 -40.44 7.80 -45.41
CA MET A 1 -38.97 7.87 -45.29
C MET A 1 -38.49 8.46 -43.96
N MET A 2 -39.14 9.47 -43.38
CA MET A 2 -38.75 9.99 -42.05
C MET A 2 -38.99 9.02 -40.88
N LEU A 3 -40.04 8.20 -40.94
CA LEU A 3 -40.36 7.24 -39.88
C LEU A 3 -39.30 6.14 -39.72
N LEU A 4 -38.70 5.68 -40.83
CA LEU A 4 -37.61 4.71 -40.81
C LEU A 4 -36.33 5.31 -40.20
N GLY A 5 -36.04 6.58 -40.50
CA GLY A 5 -34.90 7.30 -39.91
C GLY A 5 -35.04 7.50 -38.39
N LEU A 6 -36.27 7.76 -37.91
CA LEU A 6 -36.54 7.90 -36.48
C LEU A 6 -36.37 6.57 -35.73
N VAL A 7 -36.88 5.47 -36.30
CA VAL A 7 -36.69 4.12 -35.72
C VAL A 7 -35.21 3.75 -35.69
N LEU A 8 -34.46 4.02 -36.77
CA LEU A 8 -33.03 3.72 -36.83
C LEU A 8 -32.22 4.54 -35.80
N ALA A 9 -32.59 5.81 -35.58
CA ALA A 9 -31.97 6.66 -34.57
C ALA A 9 -32.22 6.13 -33.14
N MET A 10 -33.44 5.70 -32.83
CA MET A 10 -33.76 5.12 -31.51
C MET A 10 -33.00 3.81 -31.26
N VAL A 11 -32.92 2.92 -32.27
CA VAL A 11 -32.18 1.66 -32.15
C VAL A 11 -30.68 1.91 -31.96
N THR A 12 -30.12 2.88 -32.69
CA THR A 12 -28.70 3.25 -32.56
C THR A 12 -28.41 3.86 -31.19
N GLY A 13 -29.29 4.74 -30.70
CA GLY A 13 -29.18 5.34 -29.37
C GLY A 13 -29.26 4.29 -28.26
N LEU A 14 -30.20 3.34 -28.37
CA LEU A 14 -30.32 2.23 -27.43
C LEU A 14 -29.05 1.35 -27.45
N PHE A 15 -28.57 0.99 -28.64
CA PHE A 15 -27.35 0.19 -28.80
C PHE A 15 -26.12 0.87 -28.20
N MET A 16 -25.93 2.17 -28.44
CA MET A 16 -24.85 2.96 -27.83
C MET A 16 -24.97 3.02 -26.31
N SER A 17 -26.19 3.20 -25.79
CA SER A 17 -26.45 3.23 -24.34
C SER A 17 -26.12 1.89 -23.68
N VAL A 18 -26.58 0.78 -24.27
CA VAL A 18 -26.31 -0.58 -23.76
C VAL A 18 -24.81 -0.88 -23.85
N SER A 19 -24.16 -0.55 -24.96
CA SER A 19 -22.72 -0.77 -25.13
C SER A 19 -21.91 0.00 -24.08
N LYS A 20 -22.28 1.27 -23.81
CA LYS A 20 -21.66 2.08 -22.76
C LYS A 20 -21.89 1.48 -21.36
N SER A 21 -23.09 0.98 -21.07
CA SER A 21 -23.40 0.31 -19.80
C SER A 21 -22.54 -0.93 -19.60
N VAL A 22 -22.47 -1.81 -20.60
CA VAL A 22 -21.67 -3.05 -20.55
C VAL A 22 -20.18 -2.74 -20.41
N SER A 23 -19.67 -1.71 -21.11
CA SER A 23 -18.28 -1.28 -20.96
C SER A 23 -17.99 -0.73 -19.55
N LEU A 24 -18.94 -0.01 -18.94
CA LEU A 24 -18.79 0.52 -17.59
C LEU A 24 -18.83 -0.58 -16.54
N GLU A 25 -19.75 -1.54 -16.67
CA GLU A 25 -19.84 -2.72 -15.79
C GLU A 25 -18.54 -3.53 -15.83
N ARG A 26 -18.04 -3.86 -17.02
CA ARG A 26 -16.76 -4.58 -17.17
C ARG A 26 -15.59 -3.83 -16.54
N ALA A 27 -15.50 -2.53 -16.78
CA ALA A 27 -14.44 -1.71 -16.19
C ALA A 27 -14.54 -1.66 -14.66
N THR A 28 -15.76 -1.67 -14.11
CA THR A 28 -16.01 -1.66 -12.67
C THR A 28 -15.62 -3.00 -12.04
N ASP A 29 -15.96 -4.12 -12.69
CA ASP A 29 -15.59 -5.47 -12.24
C ASP A 29 -14.07 -5.68 -12.25
N ASP A 30 -13.39 -5.31 -13.34
CA ASP A 30 -11.94 -5.42 -13.48
C ASP A 30 -11.20 -4.57 -12.43
N ASN A 31 -11.71 -3.36 -12.18
CA ASN A 31 -11.18 -2.46 -11.17
C ASN A 31 -11.38 -3.02 -9.76
N THR A 32 -12.56 -3.56 -9.45
CA THR A 32 -12.87 -4.16 -8.14
C THR A 32 -11.99 -5.38 -7.88
N ARG A 33 -11.79 -6.23 -8.89
CA ARG A 33 -10.90 -7.40 -8.79
C ARG A 33 -9.45 -6.99 -8.55
N THR A 34 -8.97 -6.00 -9.30
CA THR A 34 -7.62 -5.45 -9.13
C THR A 34 -7.42 -4.83 -7.75
N ALA A 35 -8.36 -4.00 -7.28
CA ALA A 35 -8.31 -3.42 -5.93
C ALA A 35 -8.33 -4.47 -4.83
N SER A 36 -9.20 -5.47 -4.93
CA SER A 36 -9.31 -6.54 -3.93
C SER A 36 -8.03 -7.35 -3.86
N ASN A 37 -7.43 -7.70 -5.01
CA ASN A 37 -6.14 -8.39 -5.05
C ASN A 37 -5.02 -7.53 -4.45
N ALA A 38 -4.98 -6.24 -4.77
CA ALA A 38 -4.01 -5.31 -4.20
C ALA A 38 -4.13 -5.17 -2.68
N VAL A 39 -5.36 -5.02 -2.16
CA VAL A 39 -5.61 -4.92 -0.72
C VAL A 39 -5.27 -6.24 -0.02
N ASN A 40 -5.63 -7.39 -0.59
CA ASN A 40 -5.27 -8.69 -0.03
C ASN A 40 -3.76 -8.88 0.05
N GLU A 41 -3.02 -8.51 -1.01
CA GLU A 41 -1.56 -8.64 -1.01
C GLU A 41 -0.90 -7.66 -0.04
N MET A 42 -1.30 -6.39 -0.03
CA MET A 42 -0.83 -5.43 0.98
C MET A 42 -1.10 -5.94 2.39
N SER A 43 -2.30 -6.47 2.63
CA SER A 43 -2.70 -6.95 3.96
C SER A 43 -1.89 -8.16 4.39
N ARG A 44 -1.62 -9.08 3.46
CA ARG A 44 -0.78 -10.26 3.71
C ARG A 44 0.64 -9.84 4.08
N VAL A 45 1.23 -8.91 3.33
CA VAL A 45 2.63 -8.49 3.56
C VAL A 45 2.75 -7.62 4.82
N ILE A 46 1.81 -6.69 5.07
CA ILE A 46 1.78 -5.87 6.30
C ILE A 46 1.55 -6.74 7.54
N ARG A 47 0.74 -7.80 7.46
CA ARG A 47 0.57 -8.73 8.59
C ARG A 47 1.89 -9.40 8.99
N ALA A 48 2.77 -9.65 8.03
CA ALA A 48 4.10 -10.19 8.28
C ALA A 48 5.12 -9.10 8.68
N ALA A 49 4.70 -7.87 8.98
CA ALA A 49 5.59 -6.84 9.49
C ALA A 49 6.16 -7.26 10.85
N THR A 50 7.47 -7.04 11.04
CA THR A 50 8.18 -7.49 12.23
C THR A 50 9.19 -6.44 12.69
N THR A 51 9.41 -6.36 14.00
CA THR A 51 10.48 -5.52 14.57
C THR A 51 11.83 -6.19 14.33
N LEU A 52 12.86 -5.40 14.04
CA LEU A 52 14.19 -5.93 13.76
C LEU A 52 15.24 -5.32 14.68
N LYS A 53 16.17 -6.13 15.17
CA LYS A 53 17.38 -5.62 15.82
C LYS A 53 18.41 -5.30 14.73
N VAL A 54 18.56 -4.02 14.42
CA VAL A 54 19.57 -3.53 13.46
C VAL A 54 20.92 -3.33 14.18
N THR A 55 22.01 -3.46 13.42
CA THR A 55 23.38 -3.29 13.93
C THR A 55 23.56 -1.96 14.66
N GLY A 56 24.15 -1.98 15.86
CA GLY A 56 24.45 -0.76 16.63
C GLY A 56 23.29 -0.22 17.49
N ALA A 57 22.09 -0.80 17.40
CA ALA A 57 20.97 -0.43 18.25
C ALA A 57 20.88 -1.29 19.52
N LEU A 58 20.79 -0.64 20.69
CA LEU A 58 20.56 -1.30 21.98
C LEU A 58 19.12 -1.84 22.10
N VAL A 59 18.19 -1.25 21.35
CA VAL A 59 16.76 -1.58 21.32
C VAL A 59 16.38 -1.96 19.90
N SER A 60 15.42 -2.88 19.72
CA SER A 60 14.89 -3.21 18.40
C SER A 60 14.26 -1.99 17.73
N ASP A 61 14.53 -1.83 16.43
CA ASP A 61 13.88 -0.81 15.62
C ASP A 61 12.39 -1.15 15.44
N PRO A 62 11.53 -0.12 15.36
CA PRO A 62 10.12 -0.32 15.07
C PRO A 62 9.95 -1.03 13.71
N ALA A 63 8.88 -1.81 13.59
CA ALA A 63 8.61 -2.54 12.35
C ALA A 63 8.43 -1.59 11.15
N LEU A 64 7.84 -0.41 11.40
CA LEU A 64 7.68 0.67 10.43
C LEU A 64 8.90 1.60 10.49
N ARG A 65 9.55 1.77 9.35
CA ARG A 65 10.62 2.76 9.15
C ARG A 65 10.08 4.08 8.60
N PHE A 66 9.01 4.00 7.83
CA PHE A 66 8.29 5.17 7.33
C PHE A 66 6.79 4.86 7.26
N ALA A 67 5.99 5.83 7.69
CA ALA A 67 4.53 5.74 7.69
C ALA A 67 3.97 7.06 7.19
N GLY A 68 3.44 7.09 5.97
CA GLY A 68 2.86 8.27 5.36
C GLY A 68 1.55 7.97 4.63
N ARG A 69 0.89 9.02 4.14
CA ARG A 69 -0.48 8.92 3.56
C ARG A 69 -0.57 8.00 2.36
N GLU A 70 0.42 8.05 1.48
CA GLU A 70 0.44 7.32 0.20
C GLU A 70 1.63 6.36 0.08
N ALA A 71 2.49 6.29 1.10
CA ALA A 71 3.64 5.40 1.12
C ALA A 71 3.95 4.90 2.52
N VAL A 72 4.39 3.64 2.60
CA VAL A 72 4.78 2.99 3.85
C VAL A 72 6.01 2.11 3.61
N VAL A 73 6.96 2.10 4.55
CA VAL A 73 8.13 1.23 4.53
C VAL A 73 8.23 0.51 5.86
N PHE A 74 8.38 -0.81 5.77
CA PHE A 74 8.49 -1.66 6.94
C PHE A 74 9.40 -2.86 6.68
N TYR A 75 9.86 -3.45 7.78
CA TYR A 75 10.53 -4.73 7.78
C TYR A 75 9.51 -5.84 7.87
N SER A 76 9.69 -6.89 7.07
CA SER A 76 8.76 -8.01 7.01
C SER A 76 9.52 -9.33 7.00
N SER A 77 8.92 -10.33 7.64
CA SER A 77 9.32 -11.72 7.55
C SER A 77 8.49 -12.45 6.49
N VAL A 78 8.13 -11.78 5.39
CA VAL A 78 7.66 -12.49 4.19
C VAL A 78 8.83 -13.19 3.51
N ASP A 79 8.56 -14.38 2.98
CA ASP A 79 9.51 -15.18 2.18
C ASP A 79 10.75 -15.64 2.95
N VAL A 80 10.61 -15.87 4.27
CA VAL A 80 11.63 -16.52 5.07
C VAL A 80 11.64 -18.02 4.80
N ASP A 81 12.79 -18.52 4.39
CA ASP A 81 13.04 -19.95 4.34
C ASP A 81 13.15 -20.48 5.77
N ALA A 82 12.14 -21.25 6.19
CA ALA A 82 12.11 -21.90 7.50
C ALA A 82 13.24 -22.94 7.68
N ALA A 83 13.86 -23.38 6.58
CA ALA A 83 14.99 -24.30 6.57
C ALA A 83 16.36 -23.59 6.51
N SER A 84 16.40 -22.25 6.48
CA SER A 84 17.66 -21.53 6.59
C SER A 84 18.23 -21.69 8.00
N ASP A 85 19.21 -22.60 8.12
CA ASP A 85 19.96 -22.89 9.32
C ASP A 85 20.65 -21.62 9.82
N LEU A 86 20.07 -20.98 10.85
CA LEU A 86 20.66 -19.81 11.47
C LEU A 86 20.89 -20.12 12.95
N THR A 87 22.00 -20.80 13.22
CA THR A 87 22.50 -21.06 14.58
C THR A 87 22.70 -19.76 15.39
N TYR A 88 22.78 -18.58 14.74
CA TYR A 88 23.08 -17.29 15.39
C TYR A 88 22.32 -16.05 14.85
N LEU A 89 21.47 -16.16 13.84
CA LEU A 89 20.77 -15.02 13.22
C LEU A 89 19.24 -15.21 13.27
N PRO A 90 18.43 -14.15 13.49
CA PRO A 90 16.99 -14.25 13.27
C PRO A 90 16.70 -14.46 11.78
N ALA A 91 15.57 -15.09 11.49
CA ALA A 91 15.11 -15.41 10.14
C ALA A 91 15.24 -14.20 9.18
N LYS A 92 15.78 -14.42 7.98
CA LYS A 92 16.21 -13.35 7.05
C LYS A 92 15.08 -12.38 6.67
N PRO A 93 15.11 -11.12 7.12
CA PRO A 93 14.03 -10.17 6.83
C PRO A 93 14.12 -9.59 5.42
N THR A 94 12.97 -9.17 4.91
CA THR A 94 12.82 -8.40 3.67
C THR A 94 12.31 -7.01 4.02
N MET A 95 12.86 -5.96 3.41
CA MET A 95 12.29 -4.61 3.52
C MET A 95 11.30 -4.42 2.38
N VAL A 96 10.11 -3.92 2.70
CA VAL A 96 9.04 -3.70 1.73
C VAL A 96 8.63 -2.24 1.74
N ARG A 97 8.42 -1.69 0.54
CA ARG A 97 7.80 -0.38 0.31
C ARG A 97 6.52 -0.57 -0.48
N PHE A 98 5.43 0.02 -0.01
CA PHE A 98 4.28 0.35 -0.84
C PHE A 98 4.26 1.84 -1.08
N GLU A 99 4.01 2.26 -2.32
CA GLU A 99 3.86 3.66 -2.67
C GLU A 99 2.91 3.84 -3.87
N ILE A 100 2.32 5.03 -3.97
CA ILE A 100 1.67 5.48 -5.19
C ILE A 100 2.73 6.12 -6.11
N SER A 101 2.96 5.52 -7.29
CA SER A 101 3.93 6.03 -8.26
C SER A 101 3.43 7.32 -8.93
N SER A 102 4.35 8.27 -9.13
CA SER A 102 4.10 9.47 -9.95
C SER A 102 4.75 9.27 -11.33
N PRO A 103 4.12 9.66 -12.45
CA PRO A 103 2.83 10.35 -12.57
C PRO A 103 1.60 9.42 -12.72
N GLY A 104 1.79 8.10 -12.85
CA GLY A 104 0.72 7.16 -13.21
C GLY A 104 -0.26 6.78 -12.09
N ARG A 105 -0.05 7.27 -10.87
CA ARG A 105 -0.79 6.93 -9.64
C ARG A 105 -1.03 5.44 -9.47
N ARG A 106 -0.05 4.61 -9.83
CA ARG A 106 -0.14 3.15 -9.67
C ARG A 106 0.33 2.78 -8.28
N LEU A 107 -0.35 1.83 -7.64
CA LEU A 107 0.15 1.23 -6.41
C LEU A 107 1.30 0.30 -6.77
N VAL A 108 2.48 0.59 -6.26
CA VAL A 108 3.71 -0.16 -6.51
C VAL A 108 4.22 -0.76 -5.22
N GLU A 109 4.62 -2.02 -5.29
CA GLU A 109 5.40 -2.67 -4.26
C GLU A 109 6.85 -2.81 -4.70
N SER A 110 7.76 -2.47 -3.81
CA SER A 110 9.20 -2.65 -4.00
C SER A 110 9.79 -3.41 -2.82
N ARG A 111 10.72 -4.33 -3.10
CA ARG A 111 11.35 -5.19 -2.10
C ARG A 111 12.87 -5.10 -2.14
N TRP A 112 13.48 -5.11 -0.95
CA TRP A 112 14.93 -5.18 -0.76
C TRP A 112 15.30 -6.33 0.15
N THR A 113 16.26 -7.11 -0.32
CA THR A 113 16.80 -8.26 0.41
C THR A 113 17.84 -7.78 1.42
N ALA A 114 17.77 -8.28 2.65
CA ALA A 114 18.81 -8.05 3.65
C ALA A 114 20.14 -8.73 3.28
N THR A 115 21.24 -8.08 3.61
CA THR A 115 22.59 -8.66 3.63
C THR A 115 23.02 -8.84 5.09
N ALA A 116 23.75 -9.92 5.40
CA ALA A 116 24.28 -10.10 6.74
C ALA A 116 25.37 -9.06 7.01
N HIS A 117 25.34 -8.43 8.18
CA HIS A 117 26.43 -7.57 8.62
C HIS A 117 27.71 -8.40 8.82
N SER A 118 28.88 -7.79 8.67
CA SER A 118 30.18 -8.45 8.84
C SER A 118 30.40 -9.05 10.24
N SER A 119 29.67 -8.54 11.25
CA SER A 119 29.67 -9.07 12.62
C SER A 119 28.83 -10.35 12.80
N GLY A 120 28.05 -10.78 11.80
CA GLY A 120 27.24 -12.00 11.85
C GLY A 120 26.04 -11.97 12.80
N THR A 121 25.75 -10.84 13.46
CA THR A 121 24.72 -10.72 14.51
C THR A 121 23.51 -9.86 14.13
N SER A 122 23.52 -9.28 12.92
CA SER A 122 22.52 -8.31 12.49
C SER A 122 22.40 -8.26 10.97
N TRP A 123 21.27 -7.73 10.51
CA TRP A 123 20.96 -7.57 9.10
C TRP A 123 21.13 -6.11 8.68
N THR A 124 21.80 -5.91 7.54
CA THR A 124 21.89 -4.62 6.87
C THR A 124 20.98 -4.58 5.66
N PHE A 125 20.44 -3.40 5.38
CA PHE A 125 19.67 -3.14 4.16
C PHE A 125 20.30 -1.99 3.42
N VAL A 126 20.29 -2.05 2.09
CA VAL A 126 20.46 -0.86 1.27
C VAL A 126 19.11 -0.13 1.29
N PRO A 127 19.00 1.05 1.92
CA PRO A 127 17.71 1.70 2.09
C PRO A 127 17.14 2.15 0.73
N PRO A 128 15.81 2.23 0.55
CA PRO A 128 15.23 2.76 -0.68
C PRO A 128 15.63 4.22 -0.89
N ALA A 129 15.71 4.65 -2.16
CA ALA A 129 15.78 6.07 -2.54
C ALA A 129 14.59 6.91 -2.02
N SER A 130 13.62 6.26 -1.35
CA SER A 130 12.87 6.66 -0.15
C SER A 130 11.37 6.86 -0.32
N PRO A 131 10.61 6.94 0.79
CA PRO A 131 9.36 7.70 0.89
C PRO A 131 9.39 8.94 1.85
N ALA A 132 10.54 9.33 2.40
CA ALA A 132 10.85 10.71 2.87
C ALA A 132 12.37 11.05 2.84
N SER A 133 13.05 10.87 1.68
CA SER A 133 14.50 10.65 1.37
C SER A 133 15.63 11.42 2.08
N PRO A 134 16.88 10.89 2.16
CA PRO A 134 17.86 10.96 1.04
C PRO A 134 18.89 9.80 0.92
N ALA A 135 19.03 9.23 -0.30
CA ALA A 135 20.13 8.39 -0.84
C ALA A 135 20.28 6.91 -0.39
N ALA A 136 19.86 5.99 -1.27
CA ALA A 136 20.76 4.93 -1.72
C ALA A 136 20.67 4.78 -3.24
N THR A 137 21.83 4.59 -3.84
CA THR A 137 22.09 4.54 -5.28
C THR A 137 21.60 3.24 -5.95
N ALA A 138 20.91 2.34 -5.22
CA ALA A 138 20.63 0.99 -5.68
C ALA A 138 19.14 0.71 -5.92
N PRO A 139 18.79 0.05 -7.04
CA PRO A 139 17.42 -0.33 -7.35
C PRO A 139 16.89 -1.41 -6.38
N ALA A 140 15.57 -1.48 -6.24
CA ALA A 140 14.91 -2.59 -5.55
C ALA A 140 15.25 -3.93 -6.21
N ASN A 141 15.36 -5.01 -5.42
CA ASN A 141 15.58 -6.35 -5.95
C ASN A 141 14.37 -6.84 -6.75
N SER A 142 13.18 -6.40 -6.39
CA SER A 142 11.94 -6.69 -7.10
C SER A 142 10.98 -5.51 -6.98
N THR A 143 10.30 -5.21 -8.09
CA THR A 143 9.24 -4.21 -8.16
C THR A 143 8.04 -4.81 -8.88
N ARG A 144 6.84 -4.63 -8.32
CA ARG A 144 5.59 -5.04 -9.00
C ARG A 144 4.52 -3.97 -8.87
N ILE A 145 3.71 -3.84 -9.92
CA ILE A 145 2.51 -2.99 -9.92
C ILE A 145 1.36 -3.84 -9.39
N LEU A 146 0.71 -3.36 -8.33
CA LEU A 146 -0.44 -4.04 -7.71
C LEU A 146 -1.77 -3.55 -8.28
N GLY A 147 -1.84 -2.32 -8.76
CA GLY A 147 -3.07 -1.75 -9.32
C GLY A 147 -3.01 -0.25 -9.57
N GLY A 148 -4.16 0.34 -9.92
CA GLY A 148 -4.33 1.77 -10.16
C GLY A 148 -4.96 2.09 -11.53
N PRO A 149 -5.17 3.37 -11.87
CA PRO A 149 -4.77 4.54 -11.10
C PRO A 149 -5.58 4.69 -9.82
N ILE A 150 -4.93 5.05 -8.72
CA ILE A 150 -5.58 5.33 -7.44
C ILE A 150 -6.11 6.77 -7.46
N ALA A 151 -7.31 7.00 -6.95
CA ALA A 151 -7.89 8.33 -6.86
C ALA A 151 -6.97 9.27 -6.06
N PRO A 152 -6.83 10.54 -6.46
CA PRO A 152 -6.09 11.52 -5.67
C PRO A 152 -6.79 11.76 -4.33
N MET A 153 -6.00 11.90 -3.26
CA MET A 153 -6.51 12.40 -1.98
C MET A 153 -6.78 13.91 -2.08
N THR A 154 -7.81 14.37 -1.39
CA THR A 154 -8.10 15.80 -1.24
C THR A 154 -7.78 16.24 0.19
N LEU A 155 -7.24 17.45 0.34
CA LEU A 155 -6.94 18.04 1.65
C LEU A 155 -7.97 19.14 1.96
N PRO A 156 -8.47 19.23 3.20
CA PRO A 156 -8.17 18.40 4.37
C PRO A 156 -8.71 16.97 4.25
N LEU A 157 -8.04 16.03 4.91
CA LEU A 157 -8.50 14.63 4.95
C LEU A 157 -9.89 14.57 5.57
N SER A 158 -10.77 13.77 4.99
CA SER A 158 -12.12 13.53 5.49
C SER A 158 -12.44 12.04 5.36
N SER A 159 -13.46 11.56 6.07
CA SER A 159 -13.95 10.19 5.89
C SER A 159 -14.41 9.87 4.46
N ALA A 160 -14.73 10.89 3.66
CA ALA A 160 -15.07 10.75 2.24
C ALA A 160 -13.83 10.64 1.32
N SER A 161 -12.65 11.05 1.79
CA SER A 161 -11.37 10.95 1.08
C SER A 161 -10.27 10.51 2.06
N PRO A 162 -10.34 9.27 2.59
CA PRO A 162 -9.34 8.78 3.53
C PRO A 162 -7.98 8.62 2.84
N PRO A 163 -6.86 8.76 3.58
CA PRO A 163 -5.54 8.46 3.04
C PRO A 163 -5.41 6.96 2.73
N LEU A 164 -4.48 6.59 1.84
CA LEU A 164 -4.24 5.19 1.50
C LEU A 164 -3.83 4.37 2.74
N PHE A 165 -3.02 4.97 3.62
CA PHE A 165 -2.65 4.38 4.90
C PHE A 165 -3.07 5.28 6.05
N SER A 166 -3.81 4.69 6.99
CA SER A 166 -4.12 5.27 8.30
C SER A 166 -3.53 4.38 9.40
N TYR A 167 -3.10 4.96 10.51
CA TYR A 167 -2.33 4.27 11.53
C TYR A 167 -3.02 4.37 12.88
N PHE A 168 -3.06 3.27 13.63
CA PHE A 168 -3.77 3.22 14.91
C PHE A 168 -2.86 2.64 16.00
N ASN A 169 -3.07 3.12 17.22
CA ASN A 169 -2.36 2.63 18.41
C ASN A 169 -3.01 1.37 19.01
N GLU A 170 -2.51 0.92 20.16
CA GLU A 170 -3.00 -0.27 20.87
C GLU A 170 -4.47 -0.18 21.32
N PHE A 171 -4.99 1.03 21.48
CA PHE A 171 -6.38 1.29 21.88
C PHE A 171 -7.31 1.45 20.67
N GLY A 172 -6.80 1.26 19.45
CA GLY A 172 -7.56 1.48 18.22
C GLY A 172 -7.84 2.96 17.93
N VAL A 173 -7.09 3.88 18.56
CA VAL A 173 -7.19 5.32 18.30
C VAL A 173 -6.26 5.68 17.14
N GLU A 174 -6.79 6.44 16.18
CA GLU A 174 -6.03 6.92 15.03
C GLU A 174 -4.91 7.87 15.48
N ILE A 175 -3.71 7.62 14.98
CA ILE A 175 -2.55 8.49 15.16
C ILE A 175 -2.56 9.51 14.03
N ALA A 176 -2.82 10.76 14.37
CA ALA A 176 -2.89 11.84 13.39
C ALA A 176 -1.55 12.01 12.67
N LEU A 177 -1.61 12.00 11.34
CA LEU A 177 -0.45 12.28 10.49
C LEU A 177 -0.09 13.77 10.59
N SER A 178 1.22 14.06 10.66
CA SER A 178 1.73 15.44 10.58
C SER A 178 1.20 16.16 9.32
N PRO A 179 1.15 17.50 9.31
CA PRO A 179 0.91 18.27 8.09
C PRO A 179 1.83 17.90 6.93
N THR A 180 3.04 17.40 7.23
CA THR A 180 4.01 16.90 6.24
C THR A 180 3.60 15.57 5.58
N GLY A 181 2.50 14.95 6.02
CA GLY A 181 1.95 13.74 5.42
C GLY A 181 2.54 12.42 5.92
N SER A 182 3.35 12.46 6.99
CA SER A 182 3.98 11.28 7.60
C SER A 182 3.92 11.31 9.13
N LEU A 183 4.06 10.16 9.78
CA LEU A 183 4.22 10.05 11.22
C LEU A 183 5.60 10.53 11.67
N SER A 184 5.70 11.01 12.90
CA SER A 184 6.98 11.30 13.53
C SER A 184 7.71 10.01 13.94
N PRO A 185 9.04 10.02 14.11
CA PRO A 185 9.77 8.84 14.58
C PRO A 185 9.32 8.31 15.96
N ALA A 186 8.76 9.17 16.81
CA ALA A 186 8.21 8.76 18.10
C ALA A 186 6.89 7.98 17.91
N ASP A 187 6.03 8.47 17.01
CA ASP A 187 4.72 7.88 16.73
C ASP A 187 4.82 6.54 16.00
N LEU A 188 5.89 6.32 15.20
CA LEU A 188 6.15 5.04 14.55
C LEU A 188 6.19 3.86 15.53
N LYS A 189 6.64 4.08 16.76
CA LYS A 189 6.72 3.05 17.81
C LYS A 189 5.34 2.72 18.41
N LEU A 190 4.39 3.64 18.30
CA LEU A 190 3.04 3.52 18.85
C LEU A 190 2.08 2.78 17.90
N VAL A 191 2.43 2.67 16.62
CA VAL A 191 1.58 1.98 15.64
C VAL A 191 1.41 0.50 16.00
N ARG A 192 0.17 0.03 15.99
CA ARG A 192 -0.22 -1.37 16.22
C ARG A 192 -1.09 -1.94 15.10
N SER A 193 -1.85 -1.11 14.41
CA SER A 193 -2.54 -1.53 13.20
C SER A 193 -2.46 -0.46 12.12
N VAL A 194 -2.54 -0.93 10.88
CA VAL A 194 -2.55 -0.09 9.68
C VAL A 194 -3.85 -0.37 8.96
N GLN A 195 -4.63 0.68 8.71
CA GLN A 195 -5.78 0.62 7.82
C GLN A 195 -5.34 1.01 6.43
N ILE A 196 -5.65 0.14 5.48
CA ILE A 196 -5.44 0.34 4.05
C ILE A 196 -6.78 0.75 3.45
N SER A 197 -6.84 1.90 2.79
CA SER A 197 -8.04 2.41 2.12
C SER A 197 -7.74 2.69 0.65
N VAL A 198 -8.19 1.81 -0.25
CA VAL A 198 -7.98 1.97 -1.70
C VAL A 198 -9.23 2.57 -2.33
N ASN A 199 -9.10 3.78 -2.86
CA ASN A 199 -10.14 4.46 -3.63
C ASN A 199 -9.81 4.42 -5.12
N LEU A 200 -10.62 3.73 -5.91
CA LEU A 200 -10.48 3.70 -7.37
C LEU A 200 -11.42 4.71 -8.03
N PRO A 201 -10.95 5.49 -9.03
CA PRO A 201 -11.82 6.36 -9.80
C PRO A 201 -12.73 5.52 -10.70
N THR A 202 -14.02 5.84 -10.75
CA THR A 202 -14.91 5.35 -11.82
C THR A 202 -14.61 6.09 -13.11
N VAL A 203 -14.64 5.37 -14.23
CA VAL A 203 -14.29 5.91 -15.54
C VAL A 203 -15.30 7.03 -15.92
N THR A 204 -14.77 8.25 -16.12
CA THR A 204 -15.41 9.46 -16.64
C THR A 204 -16.67 10.00 -15.92
N GLY A 205 -16.49 11.07 -15.15
CA GLY A 205 -17.47 12.17 -15.09
C GLY A 205 -18.47 12.22 -13.93
N SER A 206 -18.46 11.29 -12.97
CA SER A 206 -19.29 11.41 -11.76
C SER A 206 -18.43 11.45 -10.50
N PRO A 207 -18.43 12.54 -9.71
CA PRO A 207 -17.67 12.66 -8.45
C PRO A 207 -18.15 11.75 -7.30
N GLY A 208 -19.02 10.76 -7.54
CA GLY A 208 -19.80 10.11 -6.50
C GLY A 208 -19.73 8.59 -6.38
N SER A 209 -18.88 7.88 -7.15
CA SER A 209 -18.90 6.41 -7.17
C SER A 209 -17.51 5.77 -7.05
N ALA A 210 -16.59 6.41 -6.32
CA ALA A 210 -15.31 5.77 -6.02
C ALA A 210 -15.54 4.46 -5.23
N ILE A 211 -14.99 3.36 -5.74
CA ILE A 211 -15.00 2.09 -5.00
C ILE A 211 -13.93 2.22 -3.92
N SER A 212 -14.38 2.11 -2.66
CA SER A 212 -13.51 2.11 -1.49
C SER A 212 -13.39 0.69 -0.95
N VAL A 213 -12.17 0.17 -0.91
CA VAL A 213 -11.85 -1.09 -0.24
C VAL A 213 -11.01 -0.76 0.98
N VAL A 214 -11.55 -1.08 2.16
CA VAL A 214 -10.91 -0.80 3.45
C VAL A 214 -10.55 -2.10 4.15
N ASN A 215 -9.30 -2.24 4.60
CA ASN A 215 -8.88 -3.34 5.44
C ASN A 215 -7.96 -2.87 6.56
N THR A 216 -8.26 -3.26 7.80
CA THR A 216 -7.41 -2.96 8.97
C THR A 216 -6.60 -4.18 9.34
N VAL A 217 -5.28 -4.02 9.35
CA VAL A 217 -4.32 -5.10 9.56
C VAL A 217 -3.52 -4.82 10.82
N ALA A 218 -3.66 -5.70 11.81
CA ALA A 218 -2.80 -5.76 12.98
C ALA A 218 -1.70 -6.82 12.72
N PRO A 219 -0.41 -6.45 12.67
CA PRO A 219 0.66 -7.43 12.56
C PRO A 219 0.83 -8.13 13.92
N PRO A 220 0.67 -9.46 14.01
CA PRO A 220 0.80 -10.21 15.27
C PRO A 220 2.23 -10.17 15.85
N ASN A 221 3.22 -9.80 15.04
CA ASN A 221 4.64 -9.82 15.41
C ASN A 221 5.15 -8.48 15.99
N LEU A 222 4.27 -7.51 16.24
CA LEU A 222 4.64 -6.30 16.97
C LEU A 222 4.67 -6.62 18.47
N LYS A 223 5.87 -6.75 19.03
CA LYS A 223 6.01 -6.95 20.49
C LYS A 223 5.50 -5.71 21.23
N SER A 224 4.68 -5.93 22.26
CA SER A 224 4.42 -4.94 23.29
C SER A 224 5.73 -4.58 24.00
N PRO A 225 5.93 -3.29 24.37
CA PRO A 225 7.11 -2.86 25.11
C PRO A 225 7.26 -3.58 26.45
#